data_AF-A0A6L3XC13-F1
#
_entry.id   AF-A0A6L3XC13-F1
#
_cell.length_a   1.000
_cell.length_b   1.000
_cell.length_c   1.000
_cell.angle_alpha   90.00
_cell.angle_beta   90.00
_cell.angle_gamma   90.00
#
_symmetry.space_group_name_H-M   'P 1'
#
loop_
_entity.id
_entity.type
_entity.pdbx_description
1 polymer ?
#
loop_
_entity_poly.entity_id
_entity_poly.type
_entity_poly.pdbx_seq_one_letter_code
_entity_poly.pdbx_strand_id
1 'polypeptide(L)'
;MLLSLVPLTLLMTLAQWVPTLAGIWLPVGTRIAFEKSPRLTRHALIIPDLRYLVEECEIARVENVTLSHPSRWDLDIGALTLNSVCLSKLPQSAPSTVAPKTLAQWQAILPNTWLTIHRFTLSPSQQCEGELQASLPPARQDITYNGKQVSIKGQLRGQTLSISQFDVHLPDQPQPVKLVGEFTLPLVPDGVPVKGHTVATFNVPQLSSLVDADLDWEDNQGQLVVMARDNPEPLLDLP
;
A
#
# COMPACT_ATOMS: atom_id res chain seq x y z
N MET A 1 8.55 -42.58 19.28
CA MET A 1 9.54 -42.10 18.29
C MET A 1 8.92 -41.63 16.97
N LEU A 2 7.86 -42.25 16.43
CA LEU A 2 7.27 -41.83 15.14
C LEU A 2 6.55 -40.46 15.22
N LEU A 3 5.90 -40.15 16.34
CA LEU A 3 5.19 -38.88 16.54
C LEU A 3 6.09 -37.64 16.55
N SER A 4 7.36 -37.77 16.97
CA SER A 4 8.32 -36.65 16.98
C SER A 4 8.92 -36.35 15.60
N LEU A 5 8.80 -37.27 14.64
CA LEU A 5 9.25 -37.05 13.27
C LEU A 5 8.24 -36.23 12.45
N VAL A 6 6.94 -36.37 12.74
CA VAL A 6 5.85 -35.64 12.07
C VAL A 6 6.05 -34.12 12.06
N PRO A 7 6.30 -33.42 13.19
CA PRO A 7 6.50 -31.97 13.16
C PRO A 7 7.74 -31.58 12.37
N LEU A 8 8.81 -32.39 12.41
CA LEU A 8 10.05 -32.12 11.69
C LEU A 8 9.86 -32.27 10.17
N THR A 9 9.13 -33.30 9.74
CA THR A 9 8.79 -33.49 8.33
C THR A 9 7.87 -32.38 7.82
N LEU A 10 6.90 -31.94 8.64
CA LEU A 10 6.02 -30.82 8.30
C LEU A 10 6.80 -29.51 8.12
N LEU A 11 7.80 -29.28 8.97
CA LEU A 11 8.72 -28.16 8.87
C LEU A 11 9.58 -28.20 7.61
N MET A 12 10.02 -29.39 7.19
CA MET A 12 10.83 -29.56 5.98
C MET A 12 10.01 -29.45 4.69
N THR A 13 8.70 -29.66 4.75
CA THR A 13 7.79 -29.63 3.57
C THR A 13 6.91 -28.39 3.51
N LEU A 14 7.30 -27.28 4.16
CA LEU A 14 6.57 -26.01 4.17
C LEU A 14 6.09 -25.58 2.77
N ALA A 15 6.94 -25.67 1.76
CA ALA A 15 6.58 -25.32 0.38
C ALA A 15 5.44 -26.16 -0.23
N GLN A 16 5.19 -27.37 0.29
CA GLN A 16 4.21 -28.30 -0.27
C GLN A 16 2.82 -28.12 0.32
N TRP A 17 2.70 -27.82 1.62
CA TRP A 17 1.39 -27.72 2.28
C TRP A 17 0.94 -26.28 2.55
N VAL A 18 1.87 -25.33 2.71
CA VAL A 18 1.52 -23.91 2.97
C VAL A 18 0.66 -23.34 1.85
N PRO A 19 0.95 -23.56 0.54
CA PRO A 19 0.09 -23.09 -0.53
C PRO A 19 -1.35 -23.60 -0.45
N THR A 20 -1.51 -24.89 -0.13
CA THR A 20 -2.83 -25.52 -0.02
C THR A 20 -3.63 -24.94 1.14
N LEU A 21 -2.99 -24.72 2.30
CA LEU A 21 -3.67 -24.11 3.46
C LEU A 21 -3.95 -22.63 3.27
N ALA A 22 -3.02 -21.88 2.66
CA ALA A 22 -3.25 -20.48 2.32
C ALA A 22 -4.46 -20.32 1.39
N GLY A 23 -4.66 -21.26 0.46
CA GLY A 23 -5.80 -21.29 -0.45
C GLY A 23 -7.18 -21.21 0.22
N ILE A 24 -7.32 -21.61 1.48
CA ILE A 24 -8.59 -21.49 2.24
C ILE A 24 -8.97 -20.03 2.50
N TRP A 25 -7.97 -19.16 2.62
CA TRP A 25 -8.13 -17.75 2.96
C TRP A 25 -7.89 -16.82 1.77
N LEU A 26 -7.43 -17.37 0.65
CA LEU A 26 -7.17 -16.62 -0.58
C LEU A 26 -8.46 -16.48 -1.40
N PRO A 27 -8.59 -15.40 -2.20
CA PRO A 27 -9.66 -15.28 -3.18
C PRO A 27 -9.74 -16.50 -4.11
N VAL A 28 -10.96 -16.80 -4.57
CA VAL A 28 -11.19 -17.90 -5.52
C VAL A 28 -10.34 -17.69 -6.78
N GLY A 29 -9.74 -18.76 -7.31
CA GLY A 29 -8.91 -18.69 -8.52
C GLY A 29 -7.51 -18.13 -8.30
N THR A 30 -7.13 -17.81 -7.06
CA THR A 30 -5.77 -17.38 -6.72
C THR A 30 -5.01 -18.44 -5.92
N ARG A 31 -3.69 -18.40 -6.01
CA ARG A 31 -2.79 -19.32 -5.32
C ARG A 31 -1.47 -18.64 -5.00
N ILE A 32 -0.81 -19.13 -3.97
CA ILE A 32 0.60 -18.84 -3.74
C ILE A 32 1.47 -20.00 -4.21
N ALA A 33 2.72 -19.73 -4.55
CA ALA A 33 3.71 -20.73 -4.87
C ALA A 33 5.08 -20.31 -4.34
N PHE A 34 5.90 -21.31 -4.02
CA PHE A 34 7.29 -21.14 -3.62
C PHE A 34 8.17 -21.87 -4.63
N GLU A 35 9.19 -21.21 -5.16
CA GLU A 35 10.24 -21.83 -5.97
C GLU A 35 11.27 -22.51 -5.05
N LYS A 36 11.58 -21.90 -3.91
CA LYS A 36 12.44 -22.42 -2.86
C LYS A 36 11.69 -22.52 -1.54
N SER A 37 11.97 -23.59 -0.80
CA SER A 37 11.28 -23.83 0.48
C SER A 37 11.60 -22.77 1.53
N PRO A 38 10.57 -22.25 2.24
CA PRO A 38 10.77 -21.45 3.43
C PRO A 38 11.61 -22.18 4.47
N ARG A 39 12.39 -21.43 5.25
CA ARG A 39 13.26 -21.97 6.29
C ARG A 39 12.92 -21.32 7.62
N LEU A 40 12.58 -22.13 8.61
CA LEU A 40 12.43 -21.65 9.97
C LEU A 40 13.79 -21.63 10.68
N THR A 41 14.12 -20.50 11.28
CA THR A 41 15.26 -20.34 12.19
C THR A 41 14.75 -20.18 13.62
N ARG A 42 15.65 -20.04 14.61
CA ARG A 42 15.24 -19.85 16.01
C ARG A 42 14.37 -18.60 16.25
N HIS A 43 14.54 -17.56 15.43
CA HIS A 43 13.90 -16.25 15.68
C HIS A 43 13.15 -15.68 14.48
N ALA A 44 13.22 -16.33 13.32
CA ALA A 44 12.64 -15.82 12.09
C ALA A 44 12.26 -16.93 11.11
N LEU A 45 11.21 -16.68 10.33
CA LEU A 45 10.88 -17.42 9.12
C LEU A 45 11.49 -16.69 7.92
N ILE A 46 12.35 -17.39 7.18
CA ILE A 46 12.98 -16.89 5.96
C ILE A 46 12.25 -17.48 4.76
N ILE A 47 11.73 -16.63 3.87
CA ILE A 47 11.06 -17.04 2.64
C ILE A 47 11.88 -16.48 1.47
N PRO A 48 12.65 -17.32 0.75
CA PRO A 48 13.51 -16.84 -0.33
C PRO A 48 12.72 -16.20 -1.47
N ASP A 49 11.58 -16.79 -1.81
CA ASP A 49 10.67 -16.29 -2.83
C ASP A 49 9.23 -16.69 -2.49
N LEU A 50 8.27 -15.86 -2.90
CA LEU A 50 6.85 -16.13 -2.81
C LEU A 50 6.18 -15.52 -4.04
N ARG A 51 5.46 -16.33 -4.80
CA ARG A 51 4.69 -15.91 -5.97
C ARG A 51 3.21 -15.95 -5.61
N TYR A 52 2.48 -14.90 -5.93
CA TYR A 52 1.01 -14.85 -5.83
C TYR A 52 0.44 -14.76 -7.24
N LEU A 53 -0.40 -15.73 -7.60
CA LEU A 53 -0.93 -15.88 -8.95
C LEU A 53 -2.45 -15.89 -8.94
N VAL A 54 -3.04 -15.35 -10.00
CA VAL A 54 -4.42 -15.64 -10.43
C VAL A 54 -4.33 -16.49 -11.69
N GLU A 55 -4.88 -17.70 -11.62
CA GLU A 55 -4.64 -18.75 -12.62
C GLU A 55 -3.11 -18.95 -12.84
N GLU A 56 -2.61 -18.59 -14.02
CA GLU A 56 -1.18 -18.60 -14.39
C GLU A 56 -0.55 -17.20 -14.47
N CYS A 57 -1.30 -16.15 -14.13
CA CYS A 57 -0.83 -14.75 -14.13
C CYS A 57 -0.23 -14.40 -12.76
N GLU A 58 1.06 -14.08 -12.73
CA GLU A 58 1.73 -13.64 -11.50
C GLU A 58 1.33 -12.20 -11.13
N ILE A 59 0.48 -12.06 -10.12
CA ILE A 59 0.04 -10.77 -9.55
C ILE A 59 1.18 -10.14 -8.75
N ALA A 60 1.86 -10.94 -7.93
CA ALA A 60 2.93 -10.45 -7.10
C ALA A 60 4.07 -11.46 -7.02
N ARG A 61 5.28 -10.94 -6.94
CA ARG A 61 6.48 -11.71 -6.57
C ARG A 61 7.18 -11.00 -5.43
N VAL A 62 7.42 -11.74 -4.37
CA VAL A 62 8.09 -11.27 -3.16
C VAL A 62 9.38 -12.06 -3.02
N GLU A 63 10.49 -11.38 -2.76
CA GLU A 63 11.81 -12.00 -2.66
C GLU A 63 12.50 -11.60 -1.36
N ASN A 64 13.25 -12.54 -0.80
CA ASN A 64 14.05 -12.37 0.42
C ASN A 64 13.21 -11.80 1.58
N VAL A 65 12.14 -12.49 1.93
CA VAL A 65 11.30 -12.12 3.08
C VAL A 65 11.89 -12.70 4.35
N THR A 66 11.97 -11.86 5.38
CA THR A 66 12.26 -12.25 6.76
C THR A 66 11.09 -11.83 7.62
N LEU A 67 10.41 -12.81 8.22
CA LEU A 67 9.36 -12.58 9.21
C LEU A 67 9.88 -12.95 10.58
N SER A 68 9.97 -11.98 11.49
CA SER A 68 10.40 -12.18 12.87
C SER A 68 9.42 -11.57 13.87
N HIS A 69 9.55 -11.94 15.14
CA HIS A 69 8.70 -11.41 16.21
C HIS A 69 9.49 -11.22 17.51
N PRO A 70 10.38 -10.22 17.61
CA PRO A 70 11.08 -9.91 18.85
C PRO A 70 10.12 -9.37 19.93
N SER A 71 9.52 -8.21 19.69
CA SER A 71 8.51 -7.58 20.56
C SER A 71 7.21 -7.24 19.83
N ARG A 72 7.31 -7.08 18.52
CA ARG A 72 6.22 -6.85 17.57
C ARG A 72 6.60 -7.56 16.27
N TRP A 73 5.63 -7.80 15.39
CA TRP A 73 5.93 -8.43 14.11
C TRP A 73 6.83 -7.52 13.28
N ASP A 74 7.83 -8.11 12.68
CA ASP A 74 8.76 -7.43 11.78
C ASP A 74 8.80 -8.22 10.48
N LEU A 75 8.29 -7.59 9.42
CA LEU A 75 8.20 -8.14 8.08
C LEU A 75 9.13 -7.33 7.18
N ASP A 76 10.33 -7.87 6.98
CA ASP A 76 11.36 -7.30 6.12
C ASP A 76 11.34 -8.02 4.76
N ILE A 77 11.23 -7.25 3.67
CA ILE A 77 11.08 -7.75 2.31
C ILE A 77 12.16 -7.12 1.43
N GLY A 78 13.05 -7.94 0.87
CA GLY A 78 14.08 -7.47 -0.05
C GLY A 78 13.54 -6.87 -1.35
N ALA A 79 12.55 -7.51 -1.96
CA ALA A 79 11.86 -6.96 -3.14
C ALA A 79 10.39 -7.42 -3.24
N LEU A 80 9.53 -6.53 -3.69
CA LEU A 80 8.15 -6.79 -4.06
C LEU A 80 7.88 -6.21 -5.44
N THR A 81 7.50 -7.07 -6.38
CA THR A 81 7.02 -6.69 -7.70
C THR A 81 5.53 -6.96 -7.78
N LEU A 82 4.73 -5.91 -8.04
CA LEU A 82 3.30 -6.04 -8.35
C LEU A 82 3.07 -5.89 -9.84
N ASN A 83 2.29 -6.80 -10.43
CA ASN A 83 1.88 -6.75 -11.82
C ASN A 83 0.46 -6.19 -11.91
N SER A 84 0.36 -4.92 -12.31
CA SER A 84 -0.92 -4.22 -12.47
C SER A 84 -1.86 -4.89 -13.49
N VAL A 85 -1.31 -5.49 -14.55
CA VAL A 85 -2.08 -6.20 -15.59
C VAL A 85 -2.64 -7.53 -15.07
N CYS A 86 -1.92 -8.24 -14.20
CA CYS A 86 -2.46 -9.45 -13.57
C CYS A 86 -3.43 -9.11 -12.44
N LEU A 87 -3.20 -8.02 -11.70
CA LEU A 87 -4.07 -7.60 -10.60
C LEU A 87 -5.51 -7.36 -11.06
N SER A 88 -5.71 -6.77 -12.25
CA SER A 88 -7.04 -6.53 -12.83
C SER A 88 -7.80 -7.80 -13.24
N LYS A 89 -7.13 -8.97 -13.23
CA LYS A 89 -7.77 -10.27 -13.47
C LYS A 89 -8.33 -10.92 -12.21
N LEU A 90 -8.14 -10.31 -11.03
CA LEU A 90 -8.77 -10.80 -9.81
C LEU A 90 -10.31 -10.84 -10.01
N PRO A 91 -10.96 -11.96 -9.65
CA PRO A 91 -12.40 -12.04 -9.78
C PRO A 91 -13.06 -10.98 -8.90
N GLN A 92 -14.11 -10.36 -9.42
CA GLN A 92 -14.99 -9.55 -8.58
C GLN A 92 -15.51 -10.43 -7.44
N SER A 93 -15.43 -9.91 -6.22
CA SER A 93 -15.90 -10.66 -5.05
C SER A 93 -17.36 -11.05 -5.27
N ALA A 94 -17.67 -12.34 -5.14
CA ALA A 94 -19.05 -12.78 -5.17
C ALA A 94 -19.85 -12.04 -4.09
N PRO A 95 -21.13 -11.71 -4.32
CA PRO A 95 -21.96 -11.08 -3.30
C PRO A 95 -21.93 -11.93 -2.03
N SER A 96 -21.33 -11.39 -0.98
CA SER A 96 -21.24 -12.08 0.31
C SER A 96 -22.43 -11.69 1.17
N THR A 97 -22.98 -12.66 1.89
CA THR A 97 -24.04 -12.42 2.89
C THR A 97 -23.50 -11.87 4.21
N VAL A 98 -22.18 -11.75 4.32
CA VAL A 98 -21.47 -11.21 5.49
C VAL A 98 -21.25 -9.72 5.26
N ALA A 99 -21.69 -8.90 6.21
CA ALA A 99 -21.46 -7.45 6.13
C ALA A 99 -19.96 -7.14 5.96
N PRO A 100 -19.60 -6.23 5.04
CA PRO A 100 -18.21 -5.86 4.82
C PRO A 100 -17.63 -5.24 6.10
N LYS A 101 -16.36 -5.56 6.38
CA LYS A 101 -15.65 -5.00 7.53
C LYS A 101 -15.38 -3.51 7.31
N THR A 102 -15.65 -2.70 8.34
CA THR A 102 -15.30 -1.28 8.36
C THR A 102 -13.78 -1.07 8.49
N LEU A 103 -13.29 0.12 8.14
CA LEU A 103 -11.90 0.54 8.33
C LEU A 103 -11.43 0.33 9.77
N ALA A 104 -12.23 0.74 10.75
CA ALA A 104 -11.89 0.56 12.17
C ALA A 104 -11.79 -0.93 12.56
N GLN A 105 -12.65 -1.79 12.01
CA GLN A 105 -12.58 -3.23 12.24
C GLN A 105 -11.36 -3.87 11.59
N TRP A 106 -10.97 -3.42 10.39
CA TRP A 106 -9.71 -3.83 9.76
C TRP A 106 -8.52 -3.41 10.60
N GLN A 107 -8.49 -2.16 11.06
CA GLN A 107 -7.41 -1.65 11.91
C GLN A 107 -7.31 -2.43 13.23
N ALA A 108 -8.45 -2.78 13.85
CA ALA A 108 -8.48 -3.52 15.11
C ALA A 108 -7.88 -4.94 15.02
N ILE A 109 -7.87 -5.56 13.83
CA ILE A 109 -7.29 -6.90 13.64
C ILE A 109 -5.84 -6.86 13.14
N LEU A 110 -5.27 -5.68 12.88
CA LEU A 110 -3.88 -5.56 12.47
C LEU A 110 -2.96 -5.91 13.65
N PRO A 111 -2.07 -6.91 13.52
CA PRO A 111 -1.05 -7.11 14.53
C PRO A 111 -0.10 -5.92 14.55
N ASN A 112 0.45 -5.59 15.72
CA ASN A 112 1.51 -4.59 15.83
C ASN A 112 2.69 -5.01 14.94
N THR A 113 2.86 -4.34 13.79
CA THR A 113 3.76 -4.78 12.73
C THR A 113 4.63 -3.63 12.22
N TRP A 114 5.90 -3.90 11.94
CA TRP A 114 6.78 -3.10 11.09
C TRP A 114 6.86 -3.84 9.76
N LEU A 115 6.68 -3.10 8.67
CA LEU A 115 6.80 -3.60 7.32
C LEU A 115 7.84 -2.75 6.63
N THR A 116 8.88 -3.38 6.10
CA THR A 116 9.89 -2.75 5.26
C THR A 116 9.95 -3.49 3.95
N ILE A 117 9.78 -2.79 2.84
CA ILE A 117 9.98 -3.29 1.49
C ILE A 117 11.07 -2.46 0.85
N HIS A 118 12.29 -3.02 0.80
CA HIS A 118 13.49 -2.33 0.31
C HIS A 118 13.38 -1.93 -1.16
N ARG A 119 12.68 -2.75 -1.96
CA ARG A 119 12.42 -2.47 -3.37
C ARG A 119 11.02 -2.87 -3.78
N PHE A 120 10.13 -1.90 -3.78
CA PHE A 120 8.80 -2.00 -4.38
C PHE A 120 8.88 -1.61 -5.86
N THR A 121 8.27 -2.39 -6.75
CA THR A 121 8.13 -2.07 -8.17
C THR A 121 6.73 -2.39 -8.67
N LEU A 122 6.26 -1.61 -9.64
CA LEU A 122 4.97 -1.82 -10.29
C LEU A 122 5.20 -2.15 -11.77
N SER A 123 5.01 -3.41 -12.18
CA SER A 123 5.12 -3.82 -13.57
C SER A 123 3.88 -3.41 -14.39
N PRO A 124 4.06 -2.92 -15.64
CA PRO A 124 5.34 -2.79 -16.37
C PRO A 124 6.10 -1.47 -16.13
N SER A 125 5.59 -0.56 -15.30
CA SER A 125 6.14 0.79 -15.09
C SER A 125 7.21 0.85 -14.00
N GLN A 126 8.48 0.75 -14.39
CA GLN A 126 9.62 0.85 -13.46
C GLN A 126 9.80 2.24 -12.82
N GLN A 127 9.08 3.25 -13.30
CA GLN A 127 9.19 4.62 -12.81
C GLN A 127 8.70 4.78 -11.35
N CYS A 128 7.85 3.85 -10.91
CA CYS A 128 7.33 3.75 -9.55
C CYS A 128 8.17 2.80 -8.66
N GLU A 129 9.48 2.68 -8.92
CA GLU A 129 10.38 1.95 -8.02
C GLU A 129 10.73 2.82 -6.80
N GLY A 130 10.70 2.19 -5.62
CA GLY A 130 11.04 2.86 -4.36
C GLY A 130 11.02 1.93 -3.15
N GLU A 131 11.30 2.50 -1.99
CA GLU A 131 11.24 1.82 -0.70
C GLU A 131 9.90 2.15 -0.02
N LEU A 132 9.25 1.14 0.56
CA LEU A 132 8.02 1.30 1.35
C LEU A 132 8.30 0.88 2.79
N GLN A 133 8.01 1.77 3.73
CA GLN A 133 8.03 1.49 5.16
C GLN A 133 6.63 1.73 5.73
N ALA A 134 6.17 0.84 6.59
CA ALA A 134 4.92 1.02 7.30
C ALA A 134 5.00 0.56 8.76
N SER A 135 4.33 1.30 9.64
CA SER A 135 4.02 0.91 11.00
C SER A 135 2.53 0.69 11.12
N LEU A 136 2.10 -0.51 11.51
CA LEU A 136 0.70 -0.92 11.45
C LEU A 136 0.06 -1.26 12.82
N PRO A 137 0.24 -0.47 13.90
CA PRO A 137 -0.50 -0.72 15.14
C PRO A 137 -2.01 -0.41 14.97
N PRO A 138 -2.91 -1.06 15.72
CA PRO A 138 -4.36 -0.89 15.55
C PRO A 138 -4.88 0.55 15.66
N ALA A 139 -4.25 1.38 16.49
CA ALA A 139 -4.74 2.73 16.77
C ALA A 139 -4.35 3.77 15.71
N ARG A 140 -3.29 3.52 14.93
CA ARG A 140 -2.73 4.47 13.96
C ARG A 140 -1.82 3.71 13.01
N GLN A 141 -1.95 3.92 11.70
CA GLN A 141 -1.03 3.37 10.73
C GLN A 141 -0.23 4.51 10.10
N ASP A 142 1.08 4.33 10.00
CA ASP A 142 1.98 5.26 9.34
C ASP A 142 2.57 4.58 8.12
N ILE A 143 2.53 5.25 6.98
CA ILE A 143 3.07 4.77 5.72
C ILE A 143 4.03 5.81 5.17
N THR A 144 5.23 5.37 4.79
CA THR A 144 6.22 6.18 4.10
C THR A 144 6.67 5.44 2.86
N TYR A 145 6.59 6.10 1.71
CA TYR A 145 7.11 5.61 0.45
C TYR A 145 8.13 6.60 -0.09
N ASN A 146 9.31 6.11 -0.45
CA ASN A 146 10.39 6.92 -1.00
C ASN A 146 10.84 6.32 -2.34
N GLY A 147 10.37 6.89 -3.44
CA GLY A 147 10.79 6.56 -4.79
C GLY A 147 11.51 7.72 -5.47
N LYS A 148 12.04 7.47 -6.68
CA LYS A 148 12.75 8.50 -7.45
C LYS A 148 11.84 9.64 -7.92
N GLN A 149 10.64 9.30 -8.40
CA GLN A 149 9.69 10.28 -8.92
C GLN A 149 8.65 10.69 -7.88
N VAL A 150 8.32 9.79 -6.96
CA VAL A 150 7.22 9.98 -6.02
C VAL A 150 7.70 9.71 -4.60
N SER A 151 7.39 10.60 -3.67
CA SER A 151 7.60 10.41 -2.23
C SER A 151 6.31 10.71 -1.48
N ILE A 152 5.92 9.83 -0.55
CA ILE A 152 4.65 9.91 0.18
C ILE A 152 4.90 9.68 1.66
N LYS A 153 4.31 10.50 2.53
CA LYS A 153 4.16 10.22 3.96
C LYS A 153 2.72 10.47 4.36
N GLY A 154 2.09 9.42 4.87
CA GLY A 154 0.70 9.42 5.27
C GLY A 154 0.50 8.75 6.63
N GLN A 155 -0.56 9.18 7.31
CA GLN A 155 -1.04 8.60 8.56
C GLN A 155 -2.53 8.32 8.45
N LEU A 156 -2.95 7.13 8.87
CA LEU A 156 -4.35 6.76 9.01
C LEU A 156 -4.69 6.59 10.49
N ARG A 157 -5.76 7.24 10.95
CA ARG A 157 -6.34 7.06 12.29
C ARG A 157 -7.86 6.97 12.17
N GLY A 158 -8.42 5.77 12.33
CA GLY A 158 -9.85 5.56 12.09
C GLY A 158 -10.16 5.84 10.61
N GLN A 159 -10.97 6.87 10.33
CA GLN A 159 -11.27 7.30 8.96
C GLN A 159 -10.40 8.47 8.48
N THR A 160 -9.64 9.10 9.37
CA THR A 160 -8.85 10.29 9.03
C THR A 160 -7.52 9.86 8.43
N LEU A 161 -7.33 10.16 7.14
CA LEU A 161 -6.07 10.03 6.41
C LEU A 161 -5.42 11.41 6.30
N SER A 162 -4.30 11.61 6.99
CA SER A 162 -3.49 12.82 6.88
C SER A 162 -2.28 12.56 5.99
N ILE A 163 -2.11 13.35 4.92
CA ILE A 163 -0.95 13.31 4.04
C ILE A 163 -0.06 14.50 4.35
N SER A 164 1.09 14.24 4.99
CA SER A 164 2.05 15.27 5.37
C SER A 164 3.11 15.53 4.31
N GLN A 165 3.27 14.60 3.36
CA GLN A 165 4.18 14.75 2.23
C GLN A 165 3.62 13.95 1.06
N PHE A 166 3.47 14.60 -0.08
CA PHE A 166 3.27 13.95 -1.38
C PHE A 166 4.00 14.78 -2.43
N ASP A 167 5.17 14.32 -2.83
CA ASP A 167 6.01 15.00 -3.82
C ASP A 167 6.04 14.17 -5.10
N VAL A 168 5.69 14.77 -6.24
CA VAL A 168 5.72 14.13 -7.56
C VAL A 168 6.56 14.95 -8.52
N HIS A 169 7.59 14.31 -9.07
CA HIS A 169 8.39 14.87 -10.15
C HIS A 169 7.75 14.52 -11.49
N LEU A 170 7.16 15.52 -12.13
CA LEU A 170 6.61 15.37 -13.47
C LEU A 170 7.73 15.47 -14.53
N PRO A 171 7.62 14.77 -15.66
CA PRO A 171 8.47 15.02 -16.81
C PRO A 171 8.43 16.51 -17.19
N ASP A 172 9.56 17.07 -17.58
CA ASP A 172 9.69 18.46 -18.05
C ASP A 172 9.40 19.55 -16.99
N GLN A 173 9.29 19.19 -15.70
CA GLN A 173 9.24 20.15 -14.61
C GLN A 173 10.48 20.04 -13.69
N PRO A 174 11.23 21.14 -13.46
CA PRO A 174 12.40 21.11 -12.58
C PRO A 174 12.05 21.05 -11.10
N GLN A 175 10.85 21.50 -10.71
CA GLN A 175 10.36 21.45 -9.33
C GLN A 175 9.23 20.43 -9.20
N PRO A 176 9.18 19.65 -8.10
CA PRO A 176 8.10 18.71 -7.88
C PRO A 176 6.78 19.42 -7.57
N VAL A 177 5.69 18.78 -7.98
CA VAL A 177 4.35 19.09 -7.46
C VAL A 177 4.28 18.56 -6.04
N LYS A 178 3.90 19.41 -5.09
CA LYS A 178 3.73 19.05 -3.69
C LYS A 178 2.26 19.05 -3.32
N LEU A 179 1.82 18.08 -2.53
CA LEU A 179 0.46 18.02 -2.00
C LEU A 179 0.49 17.65 -0.52
N VAL A 180 -0.33 18.36 0.26
CA VAL A 180 -0.61 18.06 1.67
C VAL A 180 -2.10 18.20 1.91
N GLY A 181 -2.64 17.40 2.82
CA GLY A 181 -4.07 17.46 3.09
C GLY A 181 -4.53 16.48 4.16
N GLU A 182 -5.79 16.63 4.53
CA GLU A 182 -6.50 15.72 5.40
C GLU A 182 -7.78 15.26 4.72
N PHE A 183 -8.03 13.95 4.78
CA PHE A 183 -9.10 13.28 4.06
C PHE A 183 -9.88 12.38 5.03
N THR A 184 -11.19 12.34 4.88
CA THR A 184 -12.05 11.40 5.60
C THR A 184 -12.42 10.26 4.66
N LEU A 185 -11.88 9.07 4.92
CA LEU A 185 -12.19 7.85 4.19
C LEU A 185 -13.60 7.34 4.53
N PRO A 186 -14.26 6.61 3.62
CA PRO A 186 -15.53 5.98 3.88
C PRO A 186 -15.43 4.90 4.97
N LEU A 187 -16.52 4.63 5.68
CA LEU A 187 -16.57 3.63 6.77
C LEU A 187 -16.11 2.25 6.30
N VAL A 188 -16.49 1.86 5.10
CA VAL A 188 -16.03 0.65 4.41
C VAL A 188 -15.00 1.09 3.37
N PRO A 189 -13.83 0.43 3.24
CA PRO A 189 -12.78 0.85 2.32
C PRO A 189 -13.07 0.41 0.88
N ASP A 190 -14.19 0.88 0.31
CA ASP A 190 -14.67 0.53 -1.03
C ASP A 190 -14.75 1.74 -1.99
N GLY A 191 -14.31 2.92 -1.54
CA GLY A 191 -14.41 4.15 -2.31
C GLY A 191 -13.34 5.19 -2.00
N VAL A 192 -13.49 6.35 -2.63
CA VAL A 192 -12.68 7.56 -2.44
C VAL A 192 -13.09 8.31 -1.17
N PRO A 193 -12.27 9.24 -0.64
CA PRO A 193 -12.64 10.01 0.55
C PRO A 193 -13.91 10.83 0.35
N VAL A 194 -14.81 10.80 1.35
CA VAL A 194 -16.12 11.49 1.33
C VAL A 194 -16.01 12.98 1.65
N LYS A 195 -14.93 13.35 2.34
CA LYS A 195 -14.59 14.72 2.70
C LYS A 195 -13.08 14.89 2.63
N GLY A 196 -12.62 16.09 2.29
CA GLY A 196 -11.21 16.41 2.36
C GLY A 196 -10.92 17.89 2.21
N HIS A 197 -9.75 18.26 2.70
CA HIS A 197 -9.13 19.54 2.46
C HIS A 197 -7.68 19.29 2.05
N THR A 198 -7.28 19.80 0.89
CA THR A 198 -5.93 19.59 0.36
C THR A 198 -5.41 20.82 -0.36
N VAL A 199 -4.12 21.06 -0.20
CA VAL A 199 -3.41 22.11 -0.91
C VAL A 199 -2.32 21.48 -1.76
N ALA A 200 -2.31 21.81 -3.05
CA ALA A 200 -1.26 21.43 -3.98
C ALA A 200 -0.45 22.66 -4.41
N THR A 201 0.86 22.61 -4.25
CA THR A 201 1.79 23.65 -4.70
C THR A 201 2.57 23.16 -5.92
N PHE A 202 2.59 23.94 -6.99
CA PHE A 202 3.32 23.60 -8.22
C PHE A 202 3.78 24.83 -8.99
N ASN A 203 4.72 24.63 -9.91
CA ASN A 203 5.19 25.67 -10.82
C ASN A 203 4.41 25.62 -12.14
N VAL A 204 4.02 26.79 -12.64
CA VAL A 204 3.42 26.95 -13.98
C VAL A 204 4.43 27.67 -14.87
N PRO A 205 4.88 27.07 -15.99
CA PRO A 205 5.97 27.65 -16.81
C PRO A 205 5.74 29.10 -17.29
N GLN A 206 4.47 29.53 -17.39
CA GLN A 206 4.09 30.87 -17.84
C GLN A 206 4.06 31.91 -16.71
N LEU A 207 4.16 31.48 -15.45
CA LEU A 207 4.12 32.33 -14.25
C LEU A 207 5.48 32.35 -13.57
N SER A 208 5.84 33.50 -13.01
CA SER A 208 7.08 33.68 -12.24
C SER A 208 6.99 33.13 -10.82
N SER A 209 5.78 33.03 -10.27
CA SER A 209 5.50 32.58 -8.92
C SER A 209 4.92 31.17 -8.88
N LEU A 210 5.05 30.52 -7.72
CA LEU A 210 4.38 29.25 -7.46
C LEU A 210 2.88 29.47 -7.37
N VAL A 211 2.16 28.45 -7.79
CA VAL A 211 0.70 28.38 -7.71
C VAL A 211 0.31 27.40 -6.61
N ASP A 212 -0.63 27.81 -5.79
CA ASP A 212 -1.30 26.97 -4.81
C ASP A 212 -2.73 26.69 -5.32
N ALA A 213 -3.11 25.42 -5.39
CA ALA A 213 -4.47 24.96 -5.63
C ALA A 213 -5.04 24.39 -4.34
N ASP A 214 -6.04 25.06 -3.80
CA ASP A 214 -6.78 24.68 -2.60
C ASP A 214 -8.07 23.97 -3.03
N LEU A 215 -8.27 22.75 -2.55
CA LEU A 215 -9.46 21.95 -2.80
C LEU A 215 -10.08 21.52 -1.47
N ASP A 216 -11.33 21.94 -1.26
CA ASP A 216 -12.17 21.51 -0.14
C ASP A 216 -13.43 20.83 -0.68
N TRP A 217 -13.83 19.71 -0.07
CA TRP A 217 -15.08 19.03 -0.44
C TRP A 217 -15.70 18.25 0.70
N GLU A 218 -17.02 18.07 0.62
CA GLU A 218 -17.84 17.21 1.47
C GLU A 218 -19.05 16.69 0.68
N ASP A 219 -19.32 15.39 0.74
CA ASP A 219 -20.51 14.74 0.17
C ASP A 219 -20.80 15.11 -1.31
N ASN A 220 -19.74 15.11 -2.14
CA ASN A 220 -19.71 15.44 -3.57
C ASN A 220 -19.92 16.93 -3.94
N GLN A 221 -19.88 17.83 -2.97
CA GLN A 221 -19.81 19.27 -3.22
C GLN A 221 -18.45 19.78 -2.77
N GLY A 222 -17.88 20.71 -3.51
CA GLY A 222 -16.58 21.27 -3.14
C GLY A 222 -16.31 22.59 -3.82
N GLN A 223 -15.09 23.07 -3.63
CA GLN A 223 -14.57 24.24 -4.31
C GLN A 223 -13.08 24.04 -4.55
N LEU A 224 -12.66 24.34 -5.78
CA LEU A 224 -11.25 24.41 -6.18
C LEU A 224 -10.90 25.88 -6.44
N VAL A 225 -10.00 26.42 -5.62
CA VAL A 225 -9.47 27.78 -5.80
C VAL A 225 -7.98 27.70 -6.12
N VAL A 226 -7.56 28.37 -7.19
CA VAL A 226 -6.16 28.39 -7.63
C VAL A 226 -5.63 29.81 -7.55
N MET A 227 -4.54 29.99 -6.80
CA MET A 227 -3.93 31.28 -6.49
C MET A 227 -2.45 31.29 -6.88
N ALA A 228 -1.99 32.35 -7.54
CA ALA A 228 -0.56 32.65 -7.62
C ALA A 228 -0.11 33.34 -6.32
N ARG A 229 1.01 32.94 -5.72
CA ARG A 229 1.43 33.44 -4.40
C ARG A 229 1.70 34.95 -4.32
N ASP A 230 1.98 35.59 -5.45
CA ASP A 230 2.22 37.02 -5.59
C ASP A 230 1.01 37.80 -6.08
N ASN A 231 -0.14 37.15 -6.28
CA ASN A 231 -1.35 37.76 -6.79
C ASN A 231 -2.56 37.50 -5.86
N PRO A 232 -3.24 38.54 -5.35
CA PRO A 232 -4.42 38.37 -4.51
C PRO A 232 -5.70 37.97 -5.28
N GLU A 233 -5.70 38.00 -6.62
CA GLU A 233 -6.85 37.60 -7.43
C GLU A 233 -6.73 36.11 -7.86
N PRO A 234 -7.79 35.31 -7.70
CA PRO A 234 -7.75 33.90 -8.08
C PRO A 234 -7.58 33.73 -9.59
N LEU A 235 -6.69 32.82 -9.97
CA LEU A 235 -6.49 32.42 -11.36
C LEU A 235 -7.65 31.55 -11.86
N LEU A 236 -8.24 30.78 -10.95
CA LEU A 236 -9.34 29.87 -11.21
C LEU A 236 -10.15 29.66 -9.93
N ASP A 237 -11.46 29.61 -10.05
CA ASP A 237 -12.40 29.29 -8.99
C ASP A 237 -13.51 28.41 -9.59
N LEU A 238 -13.58 27.14 -9.17
CA LEU A 238 -14.51 26.14 -9.70
C LEU A 238 -15.29 25.46 -8.55
N PRO A 239 -16.61 25.25 -8.72
CA PRO A 239 -17.43 24.45 -7.80
C PRO A 239 -17.32 22.94 -8.07
#